data_AF-A0A7L0JZP6-F1
#
_entry.id   AF-A0A7L0JZP6-F1
#
_cell.length_a   1.000
_cell.length_b   1.000
_cell.length_c   1.000
_cell.angle_alpha   90.00
_cell.angle_beta   90.00
_cell.angle_gamma   90.00
#
_symmetry.space_group_name_H-M   'P 1'
#
loop_
_entity.id
_entity.type
_entity.pdbx_description
1 polymer ?
#
loop_
_entity_poly.entity_id
_entity_poly.type
_entity_poly.pdbx_seq_one_letter_code
_entity_poly.pdbx_strand_id
1 'polypeptide(L)'
;PTPAAFLAAPGEGPPSGTVPGWAREGPGAGGKNRRVCHAAARLEMGSLWEEFNRLGTEMIVTKAGRRMFPTFQVKLSGLDPSADYVLLMDFIPLDDKRYRWGWGRLGTRGTHPGGAQPPRPRRYAFHSSSWLVAGRADPVAPGRVHFHPDSPAKGAQWMRQIVSFDKLKLTNNLLDDNGHV
;
A
#
# COMPACT_ATOMS: atom_id res chain seq x y z
N PRO A 1 -8.28 -22.84 -6.90
CA PRO A 1 -9.07 -23.86 -6.17
C PRO A 1 -9.10 -23.53 -4.67
N THR A 2 -10.29 -23.35 -4.12
CA THR A 2 -10.63 -23.35 -2.68
C THR A 2 -11.78 -24.36 -2.51
N PRO A 3 -12.04 -24.98 -1.32
CA PRO A 3 -12.11 -24.27 -0.04
C PRO A 3 -11.70 -25.01 1.27
N ALA A 4 -11.46 -24.16 2.28
CA ALA A 4 -11.84 -24.22 3.70
C ALA A 4 -11.53 -25.43 4.60
N ALA A 5 -10.97 -25.13 5.78
CA ALA A 5 -11.44 -25.69 7.05
C ALA A 5 -11.17 -24.70 8.21
N PHE A 6 -12.27 -24.10 8.68
CA PHE A 6 -12.43 -23.36 9.93
C PHE A 6 -12.53 -24.38 11.09
N LEU A 7 -12.05 -24.03 12.28
CA LEU A 7 -12.60 -24.56 13.53
C LEU A 7 -13.05 -23.39 14.37
N ALA A 8 -14.37 -23.22 14.41
CA ALA A 8 -15.11 -22.40 15.37
C ALA A 8 -15.67 -23.31 16.47
N ALA A 9 -15.84 -22.77 17.67
CA ALA A 9 -17.01 -22.97 18.54
C ALA A 9 -16.89 -22.06 19.79
N PRO A 10 -17.97 -21.90 20.58
CA PRO A 10 -19.14 -21.03 20.39
C PRO A 10 -19.11 -19.89 21.45
N GLY A 11 -19.90 -18.82 21.48
CA GLY A 11 -21.21 -18.51 20.94
C GLY A 11 -21.91 -17.68 22.04
N GLU A 12 -22.27 -16.44 21.75
CA GLU A 12 -23.39 -15.73 22.40
C GLU A 12 -23.79 -14.52 21.55
N GLY A 13 -25.09 -14.44 21.28
CA GLY A 13 -25.75 -13.46 20.40
C GLY A 13 -26.17 -12.16 21.12
N PRO A 14 -26.99 -11.31 20.45
CA PRO A 14 -26.78 -9.85 20.37
C PRO A 14 -27.75 -9.02 21.24
N PRO A 15 -27.71 -7.66 21.16
CA PRO A 15 -28.65 -7.00 20.24
C PRO A 15 -28.18 -5.69 19.56
N SER A 16 -28.73 -5.50 18.34
CA SER A 16 -29.31 -4.28 17.76
C SER A 16 -28.53 -2.96 17.72
N GLY A 17 -28.36 -2.41 16.52
CA GLY A 17 -28.05 -0.99 16.33
C GLY A 17 -27.40 -0.64 14.99
N THR A 18 -28.23 -0.34 14.00
CA THR A 18 -27.93 0.55 12.85
C THR A 18 -26.91 0.07 11.81
N VAL A 19 -27.41 -0.45 10.69
CA VAL A 19 -26.63 -0.70 9.47
C VAL A 19 -26.56 0.61 8.66
N PRO A 20 -25.36 1.17 8.34
CA PRO A 20 -25.24 2.26 7.38
C PRO A 20 -25.44 1.74 5.95
N GLY A 21 -26.35 2.38 5.22
CA GLY A 21 -26.88 1.99 3.91
C GLY A 21 -25.91 2.07 2.72
N TRP A 22 -24.88 1.23 2.71
CA TRP A 22 -24.14 0.90 1.47
C TRP A 22 -24.62 -0.42 0.84
N ALA A 23 -25.46 -1.19 1.53
CA ALA A 23 -26.02 -2.44 1.03
C ALA A 23 -27.34 -2.23 0.27
N ARG A 24 -27.32 -1.40 -0.78
CA ARG A 24 -28.30 -1.47 -1.87
C ARG A 24 -27.76 -0.77 -3.13
N GLU A 25 -26.73 -1.32 -3.75
CA GLU A 25 -26.49 -1.03 -5.16
C GLU A 25 -27.51 -1.81 -6.00
N GLY A 26 -28.50 -1.10 -6.54
CA GLY A 26 -29.25 -1.55 -7.70
C GLY A 26 -28.37 -1.49 -8.97
N PRO A 27 -28.80 -2.10 -10.09
CA PRO A 27 -28.03 -2.15 -11.31
C PRO A 27 -28.02 -0.78 -12.01
N GLY A 28 -27.11 0.10 -11.59
CA GLY A 28 -26.80 1.36 -12.24
C GLY A 28 -25.37 1.32 -12.75
N ALA A 29 -25.19 1.05 -14.05
CA ALA A 29 -23.91 1.18 -14.71
C ALA A 29 -23.40 2.63 -14.56
N GLY A 30 -22.47 2.84 -13.62
CA GLY A 30 -21.74 4.09 -13.48
C GLY A 30 -21.03 4.39 -14.79
N GLY A 31 -21.47 5.46 -15.46
CA GLY A 31 -21.01 5.84 -16.80
C GLY A 31 -19.50 6.11 -16.80
N LYS A 32 -18.71 5.12 -17.21
CA LYS A 32 -17.29 5.31 -17.52
C LYS A 32 -17.20 6.45 -18.55
N ASN A 33 -16.35 7.44 -18.29
CA ASN A 33 -16.11 8.53 -19.24
C ASN A 33 -15.78 7.93 -20.62
N ARG A 34 -16.57 8.27 -21.64
CA ARG A 34 -16.48 7.69 -22.99
C ARG A 34 -15.10 7.82 -23.63
N ARG A 35 -14.28 8.78 -23.18
CA ARG A 35 -12.91 8.98 -23.69
C ARG A 35 -11.86 8.04 -23.06
N VAL A 36 -12.24 7.29 -22.04
CA VAL A 36 -11.36 6.32 -21.34
C VAL A 36 -12.05 4.99 -21.09
N CYS A 37 -13.22 4.72 -21.69
CA CYS A 37 -13.97 3.48 -21.47
C CYS A 37 -13.21 2.22 -21.93
N HIS A 38 -12.26 2.39 -22.87
CA HIS A 38 -11.38 1.33 -23.37
C HIS A 38 -9.95 1.43 -22.83
N ALA A 39 -9.63 2.45 -22.03
CA ALA A 39 -8.29 2.64 -21.50
C ALA A 39 -7.90 1.46 -20.59
N ALA A 40 -6.71 0.92 -20.82
CA ALA A 40 -6.13 -0.13 -20.00
C ALA A 40 -4.67 0.18 -19.69
N ALA A 41 -4.21 -0.31 -18.53
CA ALA A 41 -2.83 -0.19 -18.09
C ALA A 41 -2.34 -1.57 -17.64
N ARG A 42 -1.16 -1.96 -18.11
CA ARG A 42 -0.48 -3.18 -17.68
C ARG A 42 0.79 -2.81 -16.92
N LEU A 43 0.91 -3.28 -15.69
CA LEU A 43 2.13 -3.14 -14.89
C LEU A 43 3.28 -3.90 -15.56
N GLU A 44 4.42 -3.24 -15.72
CA GLU A 44 5.66 -3.88 -16.14
C GLU A 44 6.44 -4.38 -14.93
N MET A 45 7.28 -5.41 -15.15
CA MET A 45 7.98 -6.13 -14.07
C MET A 45 7.04 -6.71 -13.01
N GLY A 46 5.85 -7.15 -13.42
CA GLY A 46 4.82 -7.66 -12.50
C GLY A 46 5.31 -8.80 -11.58
N SER A 47 6.13 -9.72 -12.09
CA SER A 47 6.72 -10.80 -11.29
C SER A 47 7.62 -10.31 -10.15
N LEU A 48 8.36 -9.22 -10.38
CA LEU A 48 9.20 -8.60 -9.34
C LEU A 48 8.32 -7.94 -8.28
N TRP A 49 7.27 -7.22 -8.69
CA TRP A 49 6.29 -6.64 -7.79
C TRP A 49 5.58 -7.70 -6.94
N GLU A 50 5.22 -8.85 -7.53
CA GLU A 50 4.62 -9.98 -6.80
C GLU A 50 5.57 -10.57 -5.75
N GLU A 51 6.87 -10.65 -6.06
CA GLU A 51 7.89 -11.12 -5.11
C GLU A 51 8.05 -10.15 -3.93
N PHE A 52 8.17 -8.85 -4.20
CA PHE A 52 8.19 -7.83 -3.15
C PHE A 52 6.90 -7.82 -2.33
N ASN A 53 5.74 -8.02 -2.97
CA ASN A 53 4.46 -8.08 -2.27
C ASN A 53 4.38 -9.29 -1.33
N ARG A 54 4.87 -10.46 -1.77
CA ARG A 54 4.89 -11.68 -0.95
C ARG A 54 5.71 -11.52 0.34
N LEU A 55 6.76 -10.71 0.30
CA LEU A 55 7.62 -10.44 1.47
C LEU A 55 7.12 -9.28 2.35
N GLY A 56 6.12 -8.52 1.88
CA GLY A 56 5.73 -7.24 2.47
C GLY A 56 6.57 -6.12 1.86
N THR A 57 6.04 -5.45 0.84
CA THR A 57 6.77 -4.38 0.15
C THR A 57 7.00 -3.21 1.09
N GLU A 58 8.26 -2.79 1.24
CA GLU A 58 8.66 -1.66 2.05
C GLU A 58 9.32 -0.60 1.17
N MET A 59 8.93 0.66 1.38
CA MET A 59 9.49 1.81 0.67
C MET A 59 10.26 2.69 1.65
N ILE A 60 11.45 3.11 1.25
CA ILE A 60 12.26 4.04 2.04
C ILE A 60 11.77 5.46 1.81
N VAL A 61 11.53 6.19 2.89
CA VAL A 61 11.14 7.60 2.89
C VAL A 61 12.23 8.42 3.58
N THR A 62 12.68 9.51 2.95
CA THR A 62 13.76 10.36 3.50
C THR A 62 13.43 11.85 3.36
N LYS A 63 14.09 12.70 4.14
CA LYS A 63 13.89 14.16 4.08
C LYS A 63 14.16 14.75 2.68
N ALA A 64 15.16 14.23 1.97
CA ALA A 64 15.57 14.69 0.64
C ALA A 64 14.75 14.05 -0.50
N GLY A 65 13.83 13.14 -0.18
CA GLY A 65 13.12 12.32 -1.14
C GLY A 65 13.91 11.10 -1.62
N ARG A 66 13.27 9.94 -1.66
CA ARG A 66 13.85 8.70 -2.18
C ARG A 66 12.96 8.10 -3.27
N ARG A 67 13.57 7.64 -4.37
CA ARG A 67 12.84 6.95 -5.45
C ARG A 67 12.34 5.60 -4.97
N MET A 68 11.18 5.19 -5.48
CA MET A 68 10.62 3.87 -5.23
C MET A 68 11.51 2.77 -5.80
N PHE A 69 11.45 1.59 -5.18
CA PHE A 69 11.98 0.37 -5.77
C PHE A 69 11.04 -0.80 -5.42
N PRO A 70 10.57 -1.57 -6.41
CA PRO A 70 10.78 -1.39 -7.85
C PRO A 70 10.17 -0.07 -8.39
N THR A 71 10.66 0.41 -9.53
CA THR A 71 10.06 1.58 -10.19
C THR A 71 8.67 1.22 -10.71
N PHE A 72 7.68 2.11 -10.51
CA PHE A 72 6.36 1.93 -11.09
C PHE A 72 6.37 2.24 -12.59
N GLN A 73 6.08 1.23 -13.41
CA GLN A 73 6.12 1.31 -14.86
C GLN A 73 4.88 0.65 -15.45
N VAL A 74 4.22 1.32 -16.41
CA VAL A 74 3.00 0.81 -17.04
C VAL A 74 3.04 0.94 -18.54
N LYS A 75 2.51 -0.06 -19.23
CA LYS A 75 2.19 0.01 -20.66
C LYS A 75 0.71 0.32 -20.82
N LEU A 76 0.42 1.43 -21.51
CA LEU A 76 -0.94 1.91 -21.73
C LEU A 76 -1.48 1.42 -23.08
N SER A 77 -2.78 1.18 -23.13
CA SER A 77 -3.52 0.85 -24.35
C SER A 77 -4.96 1.37 -24.30
N GLY A 78 -5.62 1.43 -25.46
CA GLY A 78 -7.04 1.79 -25.56
C GLY A 78 -7.39 3.26 -25.28
N LEU A 79 -6.40 4.16 -25.26
CA LEU A 79 -6.62 5.61 -25.24
C LEU A 79 -7.04 6.10 -26.63
N ASP A 80 -7.83 7.17 -26.70
CA ASP A 80 -8.08 7.88 -27.97
C ASP A 80 -6.74 8.48 -28.45
N PRO A 81 -6.24 8.09 -29.64
CA PRO A 81 -4.95 8.58 -30.13
C PRO A 81 -4.85 10.11 -30.25
N SER A 82 -5.98 10.80 -30.45
CA SER A 82 -6.07 12.23 -30.74
C SER A 82 -6.34 13.13 -29.52
N ALA A 83 -6.82 12.53 -28.41
CA ALA A 83 -7.13 13.26 -27.19
C ALA A 83 -5.87 13.51 -26.33
N ASP A 84 -5.86 14.62 -25.60
CA ASP A 84 -4.83 14.93 -24.61
C ASP A 84 -5.18 14.31 -23.25
N TYR A 85 -4.18 13.69 -22.63
CA TYR A 85 -4.28 13.06 -21.33
C TYR A 85 -3.18 13.58 -20.41
N VAL A 86 -3.53 13.74 -19.14
CA VAL A 86 -2.60 13.98 -18.03
C VAL A 86 -2.48 12.67 -17.26
N LEU A 87 -1.25 12.23 -17.01
CA LEU A 87 -0.96 11.12 -16.12
C LEU A 87 -0.41 11.66 -14.80
N LEU A 88 -0.95 11.16 -13.70
CA LEU A 88 -0.51 11.49 -12.35
C LEU A 88 -0.52 10.23 -11.48
N MET A 89 0.20 10.29 -10.37
CA MET A 89 0.26 9.26 -9.34
C MET A 89 -0.07 9.89 -7.99
N ASP A 90 -0.94 9.24 -7.21
CA ASP A 90 -1.25 9.58 -5.83
C ASP A 90 -1.03 8.36 -4.91
N PHE A 91 -0.90 8.61 -3.61
CA PHE A 91 -0.75 7.56 -2.60
C PHE A 91 -1.89 7.67 -1.61
N ILE A 92 -2.72 6.63 -1.59
CA ILE A 92 -3.88 6.55 -0.70
C ILE A 92 -3.52 5.61 0.45
N PRO A 93 -3.69 6.03 1.72
CA PRO A 93 -3.49 5.16 2.86
C PRO A 93 -4.38 3.91 2.76
N LEU A 94 -3.79 2.73 3.00
CA LEU A 94 -4.51 1.47 2.93
C LEU A 94 -5.46 1.28 4.12
N ASP A 95 -5.05 1.73 5.32
CA ASP A 95 -5.85 1.69 6.54
C ASP A 95 -5.48 2.82 7.51
N ASP A 96 -6.27 2.95 8.59
CA ASP A 96 -6.05 3.91 9.67
C ASP A 96 -5.22 3.29 10.82
N LYS A 97 -4.15 2.55 10.50
CA LYS A 97 -3.28 1.90 11.50
C LYS A 97 -1.82 2.31 11.36
N ARG A 98 -1.16 2.45 12.50
CA ARG A 98 0.29 2.58 12.58
C ARG A 98 0.91 1.22 12.85
N TYR A 99 1.89 0.86 12.04
CA TYR A 99 2.59 -0.41 12.13
C TYR A 99 3.99 -0.26 12.76
N ARG A 100 4.43 -1.30 13.45
CA ARG A 100 5.79 -1.46 13.99
C ARG A 100 6.34 -2.80 13.56
N TRP A 101 7.58 -2.82 13.09
CA TRP A 101 8.30 -4.07 12.89
C TRP A 101 8.70 -4.65 14.25
N GLY A 102 8.15 -5.83 14.55
CA GLY A 102 8.39 -6.56 15.78
C GLY A 102 9.33 -7.72 15.53
N TRP A 103 10.47 -7.70 16.21
CA TRP A 103 11.31 -8.88 16.34
C TRP A 103 10.75 -9.70 17.50
N GLY A 104 10.19 -10.87 17.23
CA GLY A 104 9.55 -11.74 18.22
C GLY A 104 10.41 -11.92 19.47
N ARG A 105 10.10 -11.18 20.53
CA ARG A 105 10.58 -11.44 21.88
C ARG A 105 9.51 -12.27 22.56
N LEU A 106 9.76 -13.59 22.68
CA LEU A 106 8.94 -14.43 23.54
C LEU A 106 8.95 -13.81 24.95
N GLY A 107 7.75 -13.63 25.51
CA GLY A 107 7.48 -12.75 26.63
C GLY A 107 8.38 -12.97 27.84
N THR A 108 8.83 -11.87 28.45
CA THR A 108 9.14 -11.88 29.88
C THR A 108 7.82 -11.79 30.63
N ARG A 109 7.16 -12.92 30.85
CA ARG A 109 6.07 -13.01 31.83
C ARG A 109 6.26 -14.27 32.65
N GLY A 110 6.63 -14.10 33.92
CA GLY A 110 6.82 -15.20 34.86
C GLY A 110 7.79 -14.84 35.99
N THR A 111 7.25 -14.23 37.03
CA THR A 111 7.84 -13.90 38.33
C THR A 111 8.56 -15.10 38.96
N HIS A 112 9.79 -14.89 39.45
CA HIS A 112 10.50 -15.85 40.30
C HIS A 112 9.87 -15.91 41.69
N PRO A 113 9.78 -17.09 42.31
CA PRO A 113 10.05 -17.23 43.73
C PRO A 113 11.32 -18.07 43.92
N GLY A 114 12.40 -17.42 44.34
CA GLY A 114 13.59 -18.07 44.91
C GLY A 114 14.64 -18.61 43.93
N GLY A 115 15.91 -18.39 44.28
CA GLY A 115 17.06 -19.13 43.74
C GLY A 115 17.94 -18.34 42.77
N ALA A 116 19.06 -17.85 43.27
CA ALA A 116 20.09 -17.14 42.51
C ALA A 116 20.77 -18.02 41.46
N GLN A 117 20.76 -17.59 40.20
CA GLN A 117 21.74 -18.01 39.19
C GLN A 117 21.94 -16.85 38.19
N PRO A 118 23.19 -16.47 37.83
CA PRO A 118 23.42 -15.39 36.90
C PRO A 118 22.84 -15.76 35.52
N PRO A 119 22.15 -14.84 34.83
CA PRO A 119 21.51 -15.19 33.57
C PRO A 119 22.59 -15.52 32.54
N ARG A 120 22.49 -16.71 31.93
CA ARG A 120 23.28 -17.05 30.74
C ARG A 120 23.09 -15.95 29.68
N PRO A 121 24.12 -15.65 28.85
CA PRO A 121 23.99 -14.65 27.81
C PRO A 121 22.81 -15.04 26.92
N ARG A 122 21.78 -14.19 26.93
CA ARG A 122 20.55 -14.42 26.18
C ARG A 122 20.93 -14.51 24.72
N ARG A 123 20.97 -15.74 24.18
CA ARG A 123 21.03 -15.96 22.75
C ARG A 123 19.71 -15.40 22.21
N TYR A 124 19.75 -14.21 21.61
CA TYR A 124 18.60 -13.59 20.98
C TYR A 124 18.07 -14.56 19.92
N ALA A 125 17.03 -15.30 20.26
CA ALA A 125 16.39 -16.23 19.35
C ALA A 125 15.11 -15.55 18.86
N PHE A 126 15.26 -14.84 17.74
CA PHE A 126 14.14 -14.18 17.05
C PHE A 126 13.41 -15.24 16.24
N HIS A 127 12.25 -15.71 16.74
CA HIS A 127 11.52 -16.81 16.09
C HIS A 127 10.40 -16.37 15.14
N SER A 128 10.20 -15.07 14.96
CA SER A 128 9.37 -14.53 13.89
C SER A 128 9.52 -13.01 13.86
N SER A 129 9.91 -12.48 12.71
CA SER A 129 9.85 -11.04 12.44
C SER A 129 8.54 -10.75 11.73
N SER A 130 7.74 -9.81 12.24
CA SER A 130 6.43 -9.49 11.66
C SER A 130 6.02 -8.04 11.91
N TRP A 131 5.17 -7.53 11.04
CA TRP A 131 4.50 -6.24 11.22
C TRP A 131 3.37 -6.37 12.24
N LEU A 132 3.41 -5.54 13.29
CA LEU A 132 2.41 -5.52 14.36
C LEU A 132 1.71 -4.16 14.39
N VAL A 133 0.40 -4.16 14.68
CA VAL A 133 -0.36 -2.92 14.89
C VAL A 133 0.10 -2.27 16.19
N ALA A 134 0.60 -1.05 16.10
CA ALA A 134 1.08 -0.27 17.24
C ALA A 134 0.06 0.78 17.72
N GLY A 135 -0.94 1.11 16.91
CA GLY A 135 -1.98 2.08 17.24
C GLY A 135 -2.72 2.61 16.02
N ARG A 136 -3.37 3.77 16.19
CA ARG A 136 -4.02 4.53 15.11
C ARG A 136 -2.97 5.22 14.22
N ALA A 137 -3.27 5.41 12.93
CA ALA A 137 -2.39 6.16 12.04
C ALA A 137 -2.26 7.62 12.50
N ASP A 138 -1.13 8.24 12.14
CA ASP A 138 -0.96 9.68 12.30
C ASP A 138 -1.88 10.43 11.31
N PRO A 139 -2.31 11.67 11.60
CA PRO A 139 -3.12 12.44 10.67
C PRO A 139 -2.48 12.50 9.28
N VAL A 140 -3.27 12.16 8.25
CA VAL A 140 -2.79 12.09 6.86
C VAL A 140 -2.32 13.48 6.43
N ALA A 141 -1.07 13.58 5.95
CA ALA A 141 -0.55 14.81 5.37
C ALA A 141 -1.41 15.24 4.16
N PRO A 142 -1.45 16.53 3.79
CA PRO A 142 -2.17 16.98 2.62
C PRO A 142 -1.79 16.12 1.40
N GLY A 143 -2.78 15.54 0.72
CA GLY A 143 -2.53 14.62 -0.39
C GLY A 143 -1.69 15.29 -1.47
N ARG A 144 -0.48 14.76 -1.70
CA ARG A 144 0.41 15.24 -2.75
C ARG A 144 0.28 14.32 -3.96
N VAL A 145 0.11 14.92 -5.13
CA VAL A 145 0.06 14.21 -6.41
C VAL A 145 1.33 14.48 -7.20
N HIS A 146 1.82 13.46 -7.91
CA HIS A 146 2.95 13.60 -8.80
C HIS A 146 2.49 13.49 -10.26
N PHE A 147 2.60 14.58 -11.02
CA PHE A 147 2.33 14.58 -12.45
C PHE A 147 3.50 13.99 -13.23
N HIS A 148 3.21 13.12 -14.19
CA HIS A 148 4.25 12.63 -15.10
C HIS A 148 4.79 13.83 -15.92
N PRO A 149 6.12 13.98 -16.07
CA PRO A 149 6.73 15.16 -16.71
C PRO A 149 6.29 15.39 -18.14
N ASP A 150 5.92 14.33 -18.86
CA ASP A 150 5.44 14.43 -20.25
C ASP A 150 3.95 14.86 -20.34
N SER A 151 3.28 15.14 -19.22
CA SER A 151 1.89 15.59 -19.22
C SER A 151 1.77 17.09 -19.51
N PRO A 152 0.71 17.53 -20.24
CA PRO A 152 -0.23 16.71 -20.99
C PRO A 152 0.38 16.17 -22.29
N ALA A 153 -0.06 14.98 -22.72
CA ALA A 153 0.31 14.43 -24.02
C ALA A 153 -0.81 13.62 -24.67
N LYS A 154 -0.69 13.41 -25.98
CA LYS A 154 -1.66 12.65 -26.79
C LYS A 154 -1.73 11.18 -26.39
N GLY A 155 -2.91 10.57 -26.50
CA GLY A 155 -3.08 9.12 -26.29
C GLY A 155 -2.11 8.28 -27.13
N ALA A 156 -1.88 8.69 -28.39
CA ALA A 156 -0.89 8.03 -29.26
C ALA A 156 0.54 8.08 -28.70
N GLN A 157 0.90 9.17 -28.03
CA GLN A 157 2.21 9.33 -27.40
C GLN A 157 2.34 8.47 -26.15
N TRP A 158 1.32 8.43 -25.31
CA TRP A 158 1.30 7.60 -24.11
C TRP A 158 1.35 6.10 -24.41
N MET A 159 0.68 5.65 -25.47
CA MET A 159 0.64 4.23 -25.85
C MET A 159 1.88 3.77 -26.65
N ARG A 160 2.77 4.69 -27.04
CA ARG A 160 3.94 4.37 -27.88
C ARG A 160 5.01 3.57 -27.16
N GLN A 161 5.17 3.78 -25.85
CA GLN A 161 6.20 3.13 -25.05
C GLN A 161 5.72 2.94 -23.60
N ILE A 162 6.54 2.24 -22.81
CA ILE A 162 6.30 2.10 -21.37
C ILE A 162 6.42 3.48 -20.71
N VAL A 163 5.42 3.84 -19.90
CA VAL A 163 5.42 5.04 -19.07
C VAL A 163 6.05 4.68 -17.73
N SER A 164 6.97 5.51 -17.25
CA SER A 164 7.75 5.25 -16.04
C SER A 164 7.68 6.42 -15.06
N PHE A 165 7.38 6.12 -13.79
CA PHE A 165 7.41 7.10 -12.70
C PHE A 165 8.73 7.02 -11.92
N ASP A 166 9.86 6.99 -12.63
CA ASP A 166 11.22 6.86 -12.06
C ASP A 166 11.70 8.13 -11.35
N LYS A 167 11.14 9.28 -11.72
CA LYS A 167 11.44 10.58 -11.09
C LYS A 167 10.63 10.81 -9.81
N LEU A 168 9.60 10.01 -9.53
CA LEU A 168 8.80 10.12 -8.32
C LEU A 168 9.67 9.80 -7.10
N LYS A 169 9.57 10.64 -6.07
CA LYS A 169 10.28 10.46 -4.80
C LYS A 169 9.33 10.58 -3.62
N LEU A 170 9.60 9.77 -2.60
CA LEU A 170 8.88 9.72 -1.34
C LEU A 170 9.64 10.48 -0.25
N THR A 171 8.95 11.38 0.46
CA THR A 171 9.51 12.22 1.53
C THR A 171 8.69 12.18 2.81
N ASN A 172 9.36 12.36 3.96
CA ASN A 172 8.71 12.56 5.26
C ASN A 172 8.75 14.02 5.69
N ASN A 173 9.24 14.91 4.81
CA ASN A 173 9.26 16.35 5.06
C ASN A 173 7.88 16.95 4.73
N LEU A 174 7.09 17.24 5.76
CA LEU A 174 5.76 17.85 5.59
C LEU A 174 5.82 19.23 4.90
N LEU A 175 6.96 19.92 5.01
CA LEU A 175 7.23 21.23 4.43
C LEU A 175 8.02 21.14 3.11
N ASP A 176 8.04 19.98 2.45
CA ASP A 176 8.72 19.81 1.16
C ASP A 176 8.12 20.75 0.09
N ASP A 177 8.98 21.48 -0.61
CA ASP A 177 8.66 22.40 -1.70
C ASP A 177 9.14 21.88 -3.07
N ASN A 178 9.76 20.70 -3.09
CA ASN A 178 10.31 20.07 -4.28
C ASN A 178 9.29 19.24 -5.08
N GLY A 179 8.06 19.14 -4.58
CA GLY A 179 7.00 18.34 -5.21
C GLY A 179 7.19 16.84 -5.04
N HIS A 180 7.93 16.42 -4.00
CA HIS A 180 7.96 15.02 -3.58
C HIS A 180 6.65 14.65 -2.88
N VAL A 181 6.32 13.36 -2.89
CA VAL A 181 5.12 12.81 -2.24
C VAL A 181 5.45 12.37 -0.82
#